data_AF-A0A1I5HYY0-F1
#
_entry.id   AF-A0A1I5HYY0-F1
#
_cell.length_a   1.000
_cell.length_b   1.000
_cell.length_c   1.000
_cell.angle_alpha   90.00
_cell.angle_beta   90.00
_cell.angle_gamma   90.00
#
_symmetry.space_group_name_H-M   'P 1'
#
loop_
_entity.id
_entity.type
_entity.pdbx_description
1 polymer ?
#
loop_
_entity_poly.entity_id
_entity_poly.type
_entity_poly.pdbx_seq_one_letter_code
_entity_poly.pdbx_strand_id
1 'polypeptide(L)'
;MKNHKFNVLFLATMATLCSQPALAALNSYTHANGSTVVNINQADANGLSHNMYQDFNVSSNGMVLNNSTTDLVRESGNIARNSNLDKSASLILNEVISKNTSSLNGFIEVAGQKADVIIANPNGITCSGCSFINTGRATLTTGTPTFTDSALTGFNVAKGTVTVKGNGLKGADYTDLLAQKINIQGQIDTTQLKAIAGKYTYDLASGQATTVGTNRVFGNTIDVSALGGATAGIIQLQTTEAGAGVNNSGVLNATNLYIASNGALTNSGTLQSGLVSATTGGNITNKGTLSASQALLQASGSFTNNGTIKTTDAATIVSLGKISNSDKAQINAAGAVNIVSLAGNIENKGTITTPKTLAMQTGYNTVNGVVTAVANTSLLNSGSIQAGNLSMNAVKEVSLLSGGEVTSQGTAYVSATKVSNAATLTAQNTAVMANEVSNQGVMQATGLLNVSGKNGISNSGTMKAGTLTLATDEKISNSSCLIWVLCSKGTMSADKITITAPKIAAIGDLDGNYTTQVLELNKPAATPATDTSL
;
A
#
# COMPACT_ATOMS: atom_id res chain seq x y z
N MET A 1 70.42 -14.86 -65.88
CA MET A 1 71.31 -14.36 -64.81
C MET A 1 70.80 -13.01 -64.31
N LYS A 2 70.42 -12.92 -63.03
CA LYS A 2 70.32 -11.72 -62.16
C LYS A 2 69.59 -12.19 -60.87
N ASN A 3 70.36 -12.65 -59.89
CA ASN A 3 70.83 -11.92 -58.69
C ASN A 3 69.75 -11.76 -57.61
N HIS A 4 69.91 -12.56 -56.55
CA HIS A 4 69.20 -12.47 -55.28
C HIS A 4 69.50 -11.15 -54.54
N LYS A 5 68.48 -10.62 -53.85
CA LYS A 5 68.67 -9.79 -52.67
C LYS A 5 67.67 -10.21 -51.57
N PHE A 6 68.25 -10.65 -50.46
CA PHE A 6 67.64 -10.78 -49.14
C PHE A 6 67.23 -9.40 -48.61
N ASN A 7 66.11 -9.29 -47.89
CA ASN A 7 66.01 -8.32 -46.79
C ASN A 7 64.92 -8.67 -45.75
N VAL A 8 65.43 -9.07 -44.58
CA VAL A 8 65.02 -8.78 -43.19
C VAL A 8 63.53 -8.63 -42.87
N LEU A 9 63.03 -9.63 -42.13
CA LEU A 9 61.80 -9.64 -41.35
C LEU A 9 61.92 -8.67 -40.15
N PHE A 10 61.10 -7.62 -40.11
CA PHE A 10 60.95 -6.76 -38.93
C PHE A 10 59.78 -7.29 -38.08
N LEU A 11 60.10 -7.88 -36.92
CA LEU A 11 59.14 -8.15 -35.85
C LEU A 11 58.90 -6.82 -35.11
N ALA A 12 57.73 -6.21 -35.27
CA ALA A 12 57.30 -5.11 -34.43
C ALA A 12 56.54 -5.67 -33.22
N THR A 13 57.18 -5.70 -32.06
CA THR A 13 56.53 -5.94 -30.77
C THR A 13 55.62 -4.76 -30.44
N MET A 14 54.31 -5.02 -30.43
CA MET A 14 53.30 -4.10 -29.90
C MET A 14 53.46 -3.97 -28.38
N ALA A 15 53.89 -2.79 -27.91
CA ALA A 15 53.69 -2.37 -26.54
C ALA A 15 52.43 -1.50 -26.51
N THR A 16 51.27 -2.11 -26.25
CA THR A 16 50.07 -1.38 -25.83
C THR A 16 50.35 -0.80 -24.45
N LEU A 17 50.72 0.49 -24.39
CA LEU A 17 50.66 1.25 -23.15
C LEU A 17 49.20 1.31 -22.74
N CYS A 18 48.82 0.48 -21.77
CA CYS A 18 47.58 0.66 -21.04
C CYS A 18 47.79 1.88 -20.13
N SER A 19 47.43 3.07 -20.62
CA SER A 19 47.35 4.26 -19.77
C SER A 19 46.20 4.05 -18.80
N GLN A 20 46.49 3.57 -17.60
CA GLN A 20 45.54 3.71 -16.49
C GLN A 20 45.37 5.22 -16.25
N PRO A 21 44.15 5.78 -16.31
CA PRO A 21 43.95 7.15 -15.88
C PRO A 21 44.33 7.22 -14.40
N ALA A 22 45.46 7.85 -14.09
CA ALA A 22 45.81 8.22 -12.74
C ALA A 22 44.76 9.25 -12.29
N LEU A 23 43.82 8.83 -11.45
CA LEU A 23 42.82 9.73 -10.87
C LEU A 23 43.56 10.74 -10.00
N ALA A 24 43.48 12.03 -10.36
CA ALA A 24 43.96 13.09 -9.50
C ALA A 24 43.17 13.04 -8.18
N ALA A 25 43.88 13.01 -7.05
CA ALA A 25 43.22 13.07 -5.74
C ALA A 25 42.50 14.42 -5.60
N LEU A 26 41.28 14.38 -5.04
CA LEU A 26 40.51 15.60 -4.76
C LEU A 26 41.26 16.45 -3.73
N ASN A 27 41.34 17.76 -3.99
CA ASN A 27 41.92 18.72 -3.06
C ASN A 27 41.01 18.84 -1.84
N SER A 28 41.47 18.33 -0.69
CA SER A 28 40.74 18.41 0.57
C SER A 28 41.65 18.83 1.73
N TYR A 29 41.06 19.48 2.74
CA TYR A 29 41.76 19.94 3.94
C TYR A 29 40.82 19.95 5.15
N THR A 30 41.40 20.00 6.36
CA THR A 30 40.64 20.16 7.59
C THR A 30 40.42 21.64 7.88
N HIS A 31 39.16 22.05 8.00
CA HIS A 31 38.76 23.41 8.33
C HIS A 31 38.97 23.71 9.82
N ALA A 32 38.95 25.00 10.19
CA ALA A 32 39.19 25.44 11.58
C ALA A 32 38.18 24.85 12.58
N ASN A 33 36.95 24.58 12.14
CA ASN A 33 35.91 23.92 12.93
C ASN A 33 36.02 22.37 12.98
N GLY A 34 37.07 21.79 12.41
CA GLY A 34 37.31 20.35 12.37
C GLY A 34 36.60 19.57 11.27
N SER A 35 35.76 20.23 10.46
CA SER A 35 35.11 19.63 9.29
C SER A 35 36.10 19.41 8.15
N THR A 36 35.84 18.42 7.28
CA THR A 36 36.62 18.24 6.04
C THR A 36 36.06 19.14 4.95
N VAL A 37 36.86 20.02 4.37
CA VAL A 37 36.49 20.77 3.17
C VAL A 37 37.03 20.06 1.94
N VAL A 38 36.17 19.81 0.96
CA VAL A 38 36.52 19.24 -0.34
C VAL A 38 36.28 20.29 -1.42
N ASN A 39 37.34 20.69 -2.10
CA ASN A 39 37.23 21.46 -3.33
C ASN A 39 36.78 20.51 -4.44
N ILE A 40 35.49 20.57 -4.77
CA ILE A 40 34.89 19.75 -5.83
C ILE A 40 35.55 20.04 -7.18
N ASN A 41 35.45 19.09 -8.11
CA ASN A 41 35.94 19.25 -9.47
C ASN A 41 35.15 20.32 -10.26
N GLN A 42 35.76 20.85 -11.30
CA GLN A 42 35.11 21.74 -12.28
C GLN A 42 33.79 21.12 -12.75
N ALA A 43 32.73 21.92 -12.75
CA ALA A 43 31.45 21.52 -13.32
C ALA A 43 31.55 21.40 -14.84
N ASP A 44 30.95 20.36 -15.42
CA ASP A 44 30.84 20.17 -16.86
C ASP A 44 29.83 21.14 -17.49
N ALA A 45 29.63 21.05 -18.81
CA ALA A 45 28.68 21.88 -19.54
C ALA A 45 27.22 21.72 -19.08
N ASN A 46 26.89 20.60 -18.41
CA ASN A 46 25.57 20.30 -17.87
C ASN A 46 25.44 20.74 -16.38
N GLY A 47 26.50 21.30 -15.79
CA GLY A 47 26.53 21.73 -14.40
C GLY A 47 26.85 20.62 -13.39
N LEU A 48 27.26 19.44 -13.86
CA LEU A 48 27.68 18.31 -13.02
C LEU A 48 29.15 18.45 -12.60
N SER A 49 29.40 18.48 -11.30
CA SER A 49 30.72 18.21 -10.73
C SER A 49 30.82 16.73 -10.34
N HIS A 50 31.64 15.97 -11.06
CA HIS A 50 31.87 14.54 -10.79
C HIS A 50 33.14 14.34 -9.98
N ASN A 51 32.99 13.83 -8.76
CA ASN A 51 34.03 13.66 -7.77
C ASN A 51 34.17 12.17 -7.45
N MET A 52 35.32 11.58 -7.75
CA MET A 52 35.59 10.15 -7.51
C MET A 52 36.46 9.95 -6.27
N TYR A 53 36.09 8.96 -5.44
CA TYR A 53 36.70 8.70 -4.15
C TYR A 53 37.10 7.22 -4.02
N GLN A 54 38.23 6.97 -3.38
CA GLN A 54 38.49 5.66 -2.81
C GLN A 54 37.72 5.46 -1.50
N ASP A 55 37.61 6.51 -0.69
CA ASP A 55 36.86 6.53 0.56
C ASP A 55 36.06 7.82 0.66
N PHE A 56 34.75 7.70 0.81
CA PHE A 56 33.87 8.82 1.11
C PHE A 56 33.17 8.55 2.44
N ASN A 57 33.69 9.17 3.50
CA ASN A 57 33.15 9.08 4.86
C ASN A 57 33.03 10.49 5.44
N VAL A 58 31.98 10.71 6.24
CA VAL A 58 31.73 11.98 6.93
C VAL A 58 31.76 11.70 8.43
N SER A 59 32.72 12.31 9.12
CA SER A 59 32.84 12.22 10.58
C SER A 59 31.75 13.04 11.26
N SER A 60 31.68 12.97 12.59
CA SER A 60 30.80 13.82 13.40
C SER A 60 31.08 15.32 13.26
N ASN A 61 32.29 15.70 12.81
CA ASN A 61 32.64 17.10 12.56
C ASN A 61 32.12 17.63 11.21
N GLY A 62 31.56 16.75 10.37
CA GLY A 62 30.95 17.11 9.10
C GLY A 62 31.92 17.29 7.94
N MET A 63 31.35 17.61 6.78
CA MET A 63 32.03 17.84 5.52
C MET A 63 31.41 19.04 4.79
N VAL A 64 32.26 19.81 4.12
CA VAL A 64 31.87 20.91 3.25
C VAL A 64 32.31 20.63 1.82
N LEU A 65 31.36 20.57 0.91
CA LEU A 65 31.57 20.56 -0.53
C LEU A 65 31.69 22.01 -1.00
N ASN A 66 32.91 22.46 -1.32
CA ASN A 66 33.17 23.85 -1.69
C ASN A 66 32.72 24.13 -3.13
N ASN A 67 31.50 24.62 -3.29
CA ASN A 67 30.89 25.01 -4.56
C ASN A 67 30.98 26.52 -4.83
N SER A 68 31.90 27.21 -4.14
CA SER A 68 32.01 28.67 -4.19
C SER A 68 33.04 29.15 -5.21
N THR A 69 32.67 30.11 -6.05
CA THR A 69 33.58 30.79 -6.99
C THR A 69 34.26 32.02 -6.36
N THR A 70 33.84 32.42 -5.16
CA THR A 70 34.37 33.53 -4.36
C THR A 70 34.77 33.07 -2.96
N ASP A 71 35.62 33.85 -2.28
CA ASP A 71 35.97 33.57 -0.88
C ASP A 71 34.74 33.80 0.01
N LEU A 72 34.50 32.88 0.96
CA LEU A 72 33.41 32.95 1.92
C LEU A 72 33.95 33.32 3.30
N VAL A 73 33.50 34.46 3.82
CA VAL A 73 33.82 34.92 5.17
C VAL A 73 32.74 34.44 6.13
N ARG A 74 33.11 33.71 7.18
CA ARG A 74 32.17 33.08 8.13
C ARG A 74 32.70 33.14 9.55
N GLU A 75 31.80 33.17 10.53
CA GLU A 75 32.17 33.15 11.96
C GLU A 75 32.93 31.88 12.36
N SER A 76 32.63 30.75 11.71
CA SER A 76 33.25 29.45 11.98
C SER A 76 34.59 29.22 11.25
N GLY A 77 35.15 30.25 10.63
CA GLY A 77 36.35 30.21 9.79
C GLY A 77 36.04 30.42 8.31
N ASN A 78 36.94 31.14 7.62
CA ASN A 78 36.78 31.47 6.21
C ASN A 78 37.04 30.24 5.33
N ILE A 79 36.28 30.13 4.25
CA ILE A 79 36.48 29.12 3.20
C ILE A 79 36.93 29.86 1.95
N ALA A 80 38.17 29.63 1.52
CA ALA A 80 38.67 30.20 0.27
C ALA A 80 37.86 29.68 -0.93
N ARG A 81 37.79 30.47 -2.01
CA ARG A 81 37.14 30.09 -3.25
C ARG A 81 37.69 28.75 -3.75
N ASN A 82 36.83 27.93 -4.34
CA ASN A 82 37.31 26.72 -4.98
C ASN A 82 38.02 27.09 -6.29
N SER A 83 39.35 26.94 -6.31
CA SER A 83 40.18 27.24 -7.48
C SER A 83 39.92 26.33 -8.68
N ASN A 84 39.23 25.20 -8.48
CA ASN A 84 38.82 24.32 -9.56
C ASN A 84 37.60 24.84 -10.33
N LEU A 85 36.91 25.89 -9.85
CA LEU A 85 35.62 26.34 -10.40
C LEU A 85 35.73 27.67 -11.15
N ASP A 86 35.37 27.64 -12.42
CA ASP A 86 35.00 28.82 -13.20
C ASP A 86 33.53 29.22 -12.97
N LYS A 87 32.69 28.23 -12.68
CA LYS A 87 31.25 28.35 -12.37
C LYS A 87 30.88 27.33 -11.31
N SER A 88 29.91 27.67 -10.46
CA SER A 88 29.36 26.72 -9.48
C SER A 88 28.60 25.59 -10.18
N ALA A 89 28.69 24.38 -9.60
CA ALA A 89 27.91 23.22 -10.01
C ALA A 89 26.44 23.36 -9.56
N SER A 90 25.52 22.85 -10.38
CA SER A 90 24.11 22.64 -10.00
C SER A 90 23.89 21.25 -9.39
N LEU A 91 24.77 20.30 -9.73
CA LEU A 91 24.73 18.92 -9.27
C LEU A 91 26.14 18.44 -8.88
N ILE A 92 26.28 17.89 -7.68
CA ILE A 92 27.55 17.37 -7.17
C ILE A 92 27.42 15.85 -6.96
N LEU A 93 28.08 15.07 -7.82
CA LEU A 93 28.16 13.62 -7.70
C LEU A 93 29.44 13.24 -6.94
N ASN A 94 29.27 12.52 -5.84
CA ASN A 94 30.35 11.91 -5.07
C ASN A 94 30.28 10.39 -5.23
N GLU A 95 31.16 9.83 -6.06
CA GLU A 95 31.19 8.42 -6.42
C GLU A 95 32.34 7.68 -5.73
N VAL A 96 32.04 6.61 -5.00
CA VAL A 96 33.05 5.71 -4.47
C VAL A 96 33.32 4.59 -5.48
N ILE A 97 34.55 4.54 -5.99
CA ILE A 97 34.99 3.58 -7.02
C ILE A 97 35.74 2.37 -6.43
N SER A 98 36.03 2.41 -5.13
CA SER A 98 36.67 1.30 -4.40
C SER A 98 35.66 0.21 -4.00
N LYS A 99 36.09 -0.72 -3.15
CA LYS A 99 35.22 -1.72 -2.50
C LYS A 99 34.74 -1.31 -1.11
N ASN A 100 35.12 -0.11 -0.64
CA ASN A 100 34.81 0.36 0.71
C ASN A 100 33.37 0.91 0.79
N THR A 101 32.76 0.76 1.96
CA THR A 101 31.44 1.34 2.27
C THR A 101 31.56 2.77 2.76
N SER A 102 30.49 3.55 2.66
CA SER A 102 30.43 4.92 3.19
C SER A 102 29.70 5.00 4.54
N SER A 103 30.27 5.72 5.49
CA SER A 103 29.67 6.08 6.77
C SER A 103 29.51 7.60 6.89
N LEU A 104 28.28 8.06 7.09
CA LEU A 104 27.90 9.48 7.13
C LEU A 104 27.35 9.81 8.53
N ASN A 105 28.17 10.45 9.37
CA ASN A 105 27.88 10.67 10.78
C ASN A 105 27.78 12.16 11.17
N GLY A 106 27.70 13.06 10.20
CA GLY A 106 27.65 14.50 10.42
C GLY A 106 27.05 15.25 9.23
N PHE A 107 27.13 16.58 9.26
CA PHE A 107 26.57 17.41 8.20
C PHE A 107 27.38 17.31 6.89
N ILE A 108 26.70 17.51 5.77
CA ILE A 108 27.26 17.69 4.44
C ILE A 108 26.72 19.02 3.93
N GLU A 109 27.59 20.01 3.85
CA GLU A 109 27.24 21.37 3.45
C GLU A 109 27.71 21.63 2.02
N VAL A 110 26.86 22.25 1.19
CA VAL A 110 27.30 22.89 -0.05
C VAL A 110 27.64 24.34 0.24
N ALA A 111 28.92 24.68 0.26
CA ALA A 111 29.35 26.07 0.46
C ALA A 111 29.25 26.87 -0.84
N GLY A 112 28.68 28.07 -0.77
CA GLY A 112 28.42 28.92 -1.93
C GLY A 112 27.03 28.65 -2.53
N GLN A 113 26.97 28.49 -3.85
CA GLN A 113 25.70 28.29 -4.57
C GLN A 113 25.04 26.95 -4.18
N LYS A 114 23.73 26.97 -3.88
CA LYS A 114 22.92 25.77 -3.61
C LYS A 114 23.01 24.79 -4.78
N ALA A 115 23.18 23.50 -4.48
CA ALA A 115 23.24 22.42 -5.46
C ALA A 115 22.51 21.16 -4.96
N ASP A 116 22.23 20.24 -5.88
CA ASP A 116 21.85 18.88 -5.55
C ASP A 116 23.09 18.03 -5.25
N VAL A 117 22.97 17.07 -4.33
CA VAL A 117 24.10 16.24 -3.88
C VAL A 117 23.74 14.77 -4.02
N ILE A 118 24.59 14.03 -4.73
CA ILE A 118 24.49 12.58 -4.88
C ILE A 118 25.69 11.92 -4.22
N ILE A 119 25.45 10.91 -3.40
CA ILE A 119 26.46 10.03 -2.84
C ILE A 119 26.19 8.63 -3.39
N ALA A 120 27.05 8.19 -4.30
CA ALA A 120 26.95 6.91 -4.99
C ALA A 120 28.02 5.94 -4.47
N ASN A 121 27.61 4.88 -3.79
CA ASN A 121 28.51 3.83 -3.33
C ASN A 121 27.86 2.44 -3.46
N PRO A 122 28.19 1.68 -4.52
CA PRO A 122 27.65 0.34 -4.74
C PRO A 122 27.93 -0.68 -3.64
N ASN A 123 28.88 -0.42 -2.74
CA ASN A 123 29.20 -1.32 -1.63
C ASN A 123 28.26 -1.10 -0.43
N GLY A 124 27.63 0.07 -0.32
CA GLY A 124 26.67 0.40 0.74
C GLY A 124 26.95 1.75 1.41
N ILE A 125 25.90 2.33 1.97
CA ILE A 125 25.92 3.64 2.64
C ILE A 125 25.20 3.50 3.99
N THR A 126 25.83 3.98 5.06
CA THR A 126 25.20 4.11 6.38
C THR A 126 25.15 5.58 6.79
N CYS A 127 23.95 6.11 6.98
CA CYS A 127 23.71 7.42 7.58
C CYS A 127 23.33 7.25 9.06
N SER A 128 24.05 7.93 9.95
CA SER A 128 23.80 7.90 11.39
C SER A 128 23.86 9.32 11.96
N GLY A 129 22.82 10.10 11.71
CA GLY A 129 22.81 11.54 12.01
C GLY A 129 23.38 12.40 10.89
N CYS A 130 23.35 11.92 9.64
CA CYS A 130 23.75 12.74 8.52
C CYS A 130 22.72 13.86 8.28
N SER A 131 23.19 15.04 7.92
CA SER A 131 22.31 16.15 7.55
C SER A 131 22.83 16.93 6.37
N PHE A 132 21.95 17.38 5.49
CA PHE A 132 22.34 18.19 4.34
C PHE A 132 22.09 19.67 4.63
N ILE A 133 23.00 20.53 4.18
CA ILE A 133 22.91 21.99 4.36
C ILE A 133 23.10 22.63 3.00
N ASN A 134 22.24 23.60 2.68
CA ASN A 134 22.24 24.28 1.38
C ASN A 134 22.16 23.30 0.19
N THR A 135 21.36 22.24 0.35
CA THR A 135 21.16 21.18 -0.64
C THR A 135 19.69 21.13 -1.04
N GLY A 136 19.39 21.07 -2.34
CA GLY A 136 18.01 20.89 -2.82
C GLY A 136 17.58 19.43 -2.63
N ARG A 137 18.13 18.55 -3.45
CA ARG A 137 17.93 17.10 -3.41
C ARG A 137 19.20 16.41 -2.89
N ALA A 138 19.01 15.53 -1.92
CA ALA A 138 20.04 14.61 -1.47
C ALA A 138 19.69 13.18 -1.93
N THR A 139 20.57 12.57 -2.72
CA THR A 139 20.40 11.19 -3.18
C THR A 139 21.48 10.30 -2.57
N LEU A 140 21.07 9.30 -1.78
CA LEU A 140 21.94 8.22 -1.33
C LEU A 140 21.67 7.00 -2.21
N THR A 141 22.65 6.60 -3.02
CA THR A 141 22.47 5.50 -3.97
C THR A 141 23.55 4.43 -3.87
N THR A 142 23.16 3.16 -3.99
CA THR A 142 24.11 2.06 -4.23
C THR A 142 24.16 1.67 -5.71
N GLY A 143 23.60 2.51 -6.57
CA GLY A 143 23.75 2.36 -8.01
C GLY A 143 25.06 2.93 -8.52
N THR A 144 25.63 2.28 -9.52
CA THR A 144 26.73 2.84 -10.29
C THR A 144 26.18 3.90 -11.25
N PRO A 145 26.72 5.13 -11.28
CA PRO A 145 26.28 6.18 -12.21
C PRO A 145 26.38 5.72 -13.68
N THR A 146 25.40 6.09 -14.50
CA THR A 146 25.39 5.84 -15.95
C THR A 146 25.44 7.15 -16.70
N PHE A 147 26.21 7.17 -17.80
CA PHE A 147 26.41 8.36 -18.61
C PHE A 147 26.09 8.08 -20.08
N THR A 148 25.51 9.06 -20.77
CA THR A 148 25.35 9.09 -22.22
C THR A 148 25.87 10.43 -22.71
N ASP A 149 26.77 10.42 -23.70
CA ASP A 149 27.40 11.64 -24.23
C ASP A 149 28.00 12.54 -23.13
N SER A 150 28.61 11.92 -22.12
CA SER A 150 29.18 12.56 -20.90
C SER A 150 28.17 13.20 -19.94
N ALA A 151 26.88 13.19 -20.23
CA ALA A 151 25.84 13.62 -19.30
C ALA A 151 25.42 12.47 -18.38
N LEU A 152 25.27 12.74 -17.08
CA LEU A 152 24.71 11.77 -16.13
C LEU A 152 23.24 11.51 -16.45
N THR A 153 22.92 10.27 -16.82
CA THR A 153 21.56 9.87 -17.23
C THR A 153 20.83 9.06 -16.19
N GLY A 154 21.55 8.42 -15.27
CA GLY A 154 20.91 7.49 -14.35
C GLY A 154 21.85 6.72 -13.44
N PHE A 155 21.32 5.61 -12.91
CA PHE A 155 22.06 4.67 -12.07
C PHE A 155 21.69 3.23 -12.40
N ASN A 156 22.68 2.33 -12.36
CA ASN A 156 22.45 0.89 -12.34
C ASN A 156 22.55 0.37 -10.90
N VAL A 157 21.42 0.06 -10.28
CA VAL A 157 21.32 -0.47 -8.92
C VAL A 157 21.34 -2.00 -8.98
N ALA A 158 22.47 -2.61 -8.64
CA ALA A 158 22.66 -4.05 -8.72
C ALA A 158 22.85 -4.74 -7.35
N LYS A 159 23.44 -4.01 -6.39
CA LYS A 159 23.78 -4.52 -5.05
C LYS A 159 23.85 -3.38 -4.04
N GLY A 160 24.13 -3.73 -2.78
CA GLY A 160 24.42 -2.76 -1.72
C GLY A 160 23.19 -2.39 -0.90
N THR A 161 23.43 -1.86 0.29
CA THR A 161 22.37 -1.45 1.22
C THR A 161 22.56 0.01 1.63
N VAL A 162 21.45 0.76 1.65
CA VAL A 162 21.38 2.05 2.35
C VAL A 162 20.75 1.81 3.72
N THR A 163 21.43 2.21 4.78
CA THR A 163 20.91 2.14 6.14
C THR A 163 20.87 3.54 6.75
N VAL A 164 19.70 3.98 7.19
CA VAL A 164 19.53 5.16 8.06
C VAL A 164 19.33 4.67 9.47
N LYS A 165 20.16 5.08 10.44
CA LYS A 165 20.09 4.61 11.83
C LYS A 165 20.42 5.72 12.83
N GLY A 166 20.35 5.42 14.13
CA GLY A 166 20.74 6.35 15.18
C GLY A 166 19.99 7.68 15.07
N ASN A 167 20.73 8.78 15.00
CA ASN A 167 20.18 10.15 14.89
C ASN A 167 19.52 10.48 13.55
N GLY A 168 19.40 9.50 12.63
CA GLY A 168 18.57 9.64 11.45
C GLY A 168 19.21 10.41 10.30
N LEU A 169 18.36 10.94 9.41
CA LEU A 169 18.70 11.76 8.25
C LEU A 169 17.82 13.00 8.23
N LYS A 170 18.39 14.20 8.01
CA LYS A 170 17.62 15.45 7.90
C LYS A 170 18.21 16.50 6.95
N GLY A 171 17.48 17.59 6.71
CA GLY A 171 18.03 18.85 6.18
C GLY A 171 18.04 19.01 4.65
N ALA A 172 17.60 18.00 3.89
CA ALA A 172 17.34 18.14 2.46
C ALA A 172 15.86 18.41 2.20
N ASP A 173 15.53 19.20 1.17
CA ASP A 173 14.14 19.39 0.74
C ASP A 173 13.59 18.08 0.17
N TYR A 174 14.40 17.39 -0.65
CA TYR A 174 14.07 16.10 -1.27
C TYR A 174 15.13 15.08 -0.90
N THR A 175 14.70 13.90 -0.47
CA THR A 175 15.59 12.77 -0.17
C THR A 175 15.23 11.58 -1.04
N ASP A 176 16.21 11.10 -1.81
CA ASP A 176 16.11 9.86 -2.57
C ASP A 176 17.03 8.79 -1.97
N LEU A 177 16.47 7.63 -1.65
CA LEU A 177 17.21 6.42 -1.26
C LEU A 177 17.06 5.39 -2.39
N LEU A 178 18.14 5.12 -3.12
CA LEU A 178 18.12 4.25 -4.29
C LEU A 178 19.08 3.07 -4.09
N ALA A 179 18.57 1.89 -3.73
CA ALA A 179 19.47 0.81 -3.33
C ALA A 179 18.91 -0.57 -3.62
N GLN A 180 19.74 -1.62 -3.50
CA GLN A 180 19.21 -2.98 -3.55
C GLN A 180 18.37 -3.29 -2.31
N LYS A 181 18.81 -2.81 -1.14
CA LYS A 181 18.07 -2.89 0.13
C LYS A 181 18.13 -1.57 0.86
N ILE A 182 17.05 -1.22 1.56
CA ILE A 182 16.91 -0.01 2.34
C ILE A 182 16.43 -0.38 3.74
N ASN A 183 17.22 0.00 4.74
CA ASN A 183 16.90 -0.18 6.15
C ASN A 183 16.70 1.21 6.79
N ILE A 184 15.51 1.47 7.33
CA ILE A 184 15.18 2.69 8.06
C ILE A 184 15.05 2.33 9.54
N GLN A 185 16.13 2.57 10.27
CA GLN A 185 16.32 2.25 11.69
C GLN A 185 16.45 3.50 12.57
N GLY A 186 16.39 4.68 11.97
CA GLY A 186 16.29 5.97 12.64
C GLY A 186 15.32 6.87 11.86
N GLN A 187 15.04 8.05 12.39
CA GLN A 187 14.08 8.98 11.79
C GLN A 187 14.62 9.63 10.51
N ILE A 188 13.79 9.73 9.48
CA ILE A 188 14.04 10.58 8.31
C ILE A 188 13.12 11.79 8.39
N ASP A 189 13.68 13.00 8.25
CA ASP A 189 12.95 14.26 8.21
C ASP A 189 13.31 15.03 6.94
N THR A 190 12.33 15.20 6.04
CA THR A 190 12.51 15.75 4.68
C THR A 190 11.17 16.26 4.17
N THR A 191 11.13 17.15 3.18
CA THR A 191 9.83 17.55 2.58
C THR A 191 9.26 16.41 1.74
N GLN A 192 10.13 15.68 1.01
CA GLN A 192 9.74 14.49 0.27
C GLN A 192 10.77 13.38 0.42
N LEU A 193 10.28 12.14 0.59
CA LEU A 193 11.07 10.92 0.62
C LEU A 193 10.66 10.02 -0.55
N LYS A 194 11.63 9.64 -1.39
CA LYS A 194 11.49 8.55 -2.35
C LYS A 194 12.49 7.45 -1.99
N ALA A 195 12.00 6.25 -1.72
CA ALA A 195 12.82 5.08 -1.44
C ALA A 195 12.49 3.98 -2.46
N ILE A 196 13.44 3.63 -3.30
CA ILE A 196 13.30 2.57 -4.31
C ILE A 196 14.29 1.45 -3.97
N ALA A 197 13.77 0.23 -3.79
CA ALA A 197 14.57 -0.94 -3.45
C ALA A 197 14.47 -2.09 -4.45
N GLY A 198 15.61 -2.68 -4.79
CA GLY A 198 15.72 -3.88 -5.62
C GLY A 198 16.83 -3.74 -6.66
N LYS A 199 16.76 -4.56 -7.71
CA LYS A 199 17.67 -4.47 -8.86
C LYS A 199 16.98 -3.78 -10.03
N TYR A 200 17.52 -2.65 -10.47
CA TYR A 200 16.89 -1.83 -11.49
C TYR A 200 17.88 -0.84 -12.11
N THR A 201 17.57 -0.37 -13.32
CA THR A 201 18.11 0.88 -13.84
C THR A 201 17.19 2.03 -13.43
N TYR A 202 17.77 3.14 -13.01
CA TYR A 202 17.07 4.37 -12.68
C TYR A 202 17.38 5.42 -13.72
N ASP A 203 16.36 6.01 -14.31
CA ASP A 203 16.49 7.12 -15.26
C ASP A 203 16.23 8.45 -14.53
N LEU A 204 17.21 9.37 -14.57
CA LEU A 204 17.11 10.65 -13.84
C LEU A 204 16.08 11.60 -14.45
N ALA A 205 15.90 11.57 -15.77
CA ALA A 205 15.00 12.49 -16.48
C ALA A 205 13.53 12.19 -16.18
N SER A 206 13.13 10.92 -16.23
CA SER A 206 11.77 10.45 -15.95
C SER A 206 11.53 10.11 -14.48
N GLY A 207 12.61 9.90 -13.71
CA GLY A 207 12.55 9.41 -12.34
C GLY A 207 12.03 7.98 -12.22
N GLN A 208 12.04 7.20 -13.31
CA GLN A 208 11.51 5.84 -13.38
C GLN A 208 12.56 4.80 -13.04
N ALA A 209 12.15 3.75 -12.34
CA ALA A 209 12.94 2.56 -12.06
C ALA A 209 12.46 1.38 -12.92
N THR A 210 13.34 0.86 -13.78
CA THR A 210 13.07 -0.30 -14.63
C THR A 210 13.78 -1.53 -14.07
N THR A 211 13.02 -2.55 -13.67
CA THR A 211 13.59 -3.77 -13.10
C THR A 211 14.59 -4.43 -14.06
N VAL A 212 15.68 -4.97 -13.50
CA VAL A 212 16.69 -5.71 -14.26
C VAL A 212 16.66 -7.18 -13.85
N GLY A 213 16.47 -8.05 -14.84
CA GLY A 213 16.38 -9.50 -14.63
C GLY A 213 15.00 -9.97 -14.17
N THR A 214 14.87 -11.29 -14.01
CA THR A 214 13.60 -11.99 -13.70
C THR A 214 13.62 -12.73 -12.36
N ASN A 215 14.69 -12.56 -11.58
CA ASN A 215 14.85 -13.26 -10.30
C ASN A 215 13.79 -12.81 -9.30
N ARG A 216 13.25 -13.78 -8.56
CA ARG A 216 12.32 -13.53 -7.46
C ARG A 216 13.08 -13.37 -6.15
N VAL A 217 12.77 -12.33 -5.41
CA VAL A 217 13.25 -12.11 -4.04
C VAL A 217 12.15 -12.53 -3.07
N PHE A 218 12.52 -13.28 -2.04
CA PHE A 218 11.61 -13.65 -0.95
C PHE A 218 12.05 -12.90 0.31
N GLY A 219 11.43 -11.76 0.58
CA GLY A 219 11.72 -10.95 1.77
C GLY A 219 11.49 -9.47 1.56
N ASN A 220 11.65 -8.69 2.63
CA ASN A 220 11.49 -7.25 2.59
C ASN A 220 12.79 -6.60 2.10
N THR A 221 12.69 -5.73 1.08
CA THR A 221 13.82 -4.94 0.58
C THR A 221 13.77 -3.50 1.07
N ILE A 222 12.60 -3.03 1.52
CA ILE A 222 12.44 -1.84 2.35
C ILE A 222 11.97 -2.31 3.73
N ASP A 223 12.78 -2.04 4.75
CA ASP A 223 12.46 -2.43 6.13
C ASP A 223 12.58 -1.21 7.06
N VAL A 224 11.45 -0.80 7.63
CA VAL A 224 11.36 0.24 8.66
C VAL A 224 11.24 -0.44 10.02
N SER A 225 12.27 -0.28 10.86
CA SER A 225 12.28 -0.87 12.19
C SER A 225 11.39 -0.11 13.17
N ALA A 226 11.17 -0.67 14.36
CA ALA A 226 10.39 -0.02 15.42
C ALA A 226 10.99 1.30 15.94
N LEU A 227 12.31 1.50 15.80
CA LEU A 227 12.98 2.76 16.13
C LEU A 227 13.12 3.69 14.90
N GLY A 228 12.75 3.19 13.73
CA GLY A 228 12.79 3.92 12.49
C GLY A 228 11.50 4.66 12.22
N GLY A 229 11.56 5.54 11.22
CA GLY A 229 10.40 6.26 10.76
C GLY A 229 10.75 7.29 9.71
N ALA A 230 9.72 7.89 9.15
CA ALA A 230 9.87 9.02 8.26
C ALA A 230 8.75 10.02 8.52
N THR A 231 9.09 11.30 8.47
CA THR A 231 8.14 12.41 8.49
C THR A 231 8.43 13.28 7.28
N ALA A 232 7.44 13.38 6.38
CA ALA A 232 7.58 14.14 5.15
C ALA A 232 6.22 14.60 4.62
N GLY A 233 6.16 15.61 3.75
CA GLY A 233 4.93 15.90 3.01
C GLY A 233 4.51 14.72 2.13
N ILE A 234 5.47 14.09 1.44
CA ILE A 234 5.22 12.91 0.60
C ILE A 234 6.24 11.81 0.93
N ILE A 235 5.75 10.59 1.10
CA ILE A 235 6.56 9.37 1.19
C ILE A 235 6.19 8.44 0.04
N GLN A 236 7.18 8.05 -0.76
CA GLN A 236 7.05 7.04 -1.82
C GLN A 236 7.97 5.87 -1.52
N LEU A 237 7.40 4.69 -1.31
CA LEU A 237 8.14 3.43 -1.13
C LEU A 237 7.86 2.53 -2.34
N GLN A 238 8.90 2.17 -3.08
CA GLN A 238 8.78 1.34 -4.27
C GLN A 238 9.77 0.18 -4.19
N THR A 239 9.32 -1.03 -4.55
CA THR A 239 10.22 -2.14 -4.85
C THR A 239 10.21 -2.43 -6.36
N THR A 240 11.23 -3.10 -6.90
CA THR A 240 11.25 -3.45 -8.33
C THR A 240 11.30 -4.95 -8.61
N GLU A 241 12.05 -5.71 -7.81
CA GLU A 241 12.19 -7.17 -7.99
C GLU A 241 10.89 -7.90 -7.64
N ALA A 242 10.51 -8.92 -8.42
CA ALA A 242 9.34 -9.73 -8.13
C ALA A 242 9.45 -10.36 -6.72
N GLY A 243 8.41 -10.23 -5.89
CA GLY A 243 8.37 -10.75 -4.52
C GLY A 243 9.07 -9.87 -3.47
N ALA A 244 9.78 -8.81 -3.86
CA ALA A 244 10.39 -7.87 -2.92
C ALA A 244 9.32 -7.09 -2.13
N GLY A 245 9.34 -7.24 -0.81
CA GLY A 245 8.33 -6.70 0.10
C GLY A 245 8.72 -5.39 0.78
N VAL A 246 7.73 -4.79 1.44
CA VAL A 246 7.88 -3.64 2.33
C VAL A 246 7.43 -4.05 3.73
N ASN A 247 8.25 -3.78 4.74
CA ASN A 247 7.88 -3.92 6.15
C ASN A 247 7.93 -2.58 6.84
N ASN A 248 6.87 -2.25 7.57
CA ASN A 248 6.83 -1.12 8.49
C ASN A 248 6.55 -1.59 9.91
N SER A 249 7.53 -1.42 10.80
CA SER A 249 7.36 -1.59 12.24
C SER A 249 7.46 -0.27 13.01
N GLY A 250 7.82 0.82 12.33
CA GLY A 250 8.00 2.16 12.90
C GLY A 250 6.83 3.10 12.58
N VAL A 251 7.12 4.39 12.45
CA VAL A 251 6.12 5.43 12.14
C VAL A 251 6.41 6.08 10.79
N LEU A 252 5.49 5.92 9.84
CA LEU A 252 5.48 6.67 8.58
C LEU A 252 4.38 7.73 8.66
N ASN A 253 4.79 8.99 8.79
CA ASN A 253 3.90 10.13 8.91
C ASN A 253 4.05 11.04 7.68
N ALA A 254 2.97 11.21 6.90
CA ALA A 254 3.01 12.08 5.73
C ALA A 254 1.70 12.81 5.44
N THR A 255 1.72 13.74 4.48
CA THR A 255 0.46 14.17 3.84
C THR A 255 -0.02 13.07 2.88
N ASN A 256 0.86 12.58 2.02
CA ASN A 256 0.58 11.48 1.11
C ASN A 256 1.63 10.36 1.22
N LEU A 257 1.16 9.13 1.42
CA LEU A 257 1.96 7.92 1.47
C LEU A 257 1.59 7.00 0.31
N TYR A 258 2.56 6.73 -0.56
CA TYR A 258 2.44 5.81 -1.68
C TYR A 258 3.35 4.61 -1.47
N ILE A 259 2.79 3.40 -1.55
CA ILE A 259 3.54 2.15 -1.44
C ILE A 259 3.25 1.29 -2.67
N ALA A 260 4.27 1.05 -3.48
CA ALA A 260 4.23 0.14 -4.62
C ALA A 260 5.17 -1.04 -4.37
N SER A 261 4.64 -2.16 -3.90
CA SER A 261 5.42 -3.37 -3.61
C SER A 261 5.18 -4.45 -4.66
N ASN A 262 6.22 -5.12 -5.14
CA ASN A 262 6.13 -6.29 -6.00
C ASN A 262 6.03 -7.60 -5.19
N GLY A 263 6.09 -7.49 -3.87
CA GLY A 263 5.89 -8.56 -2.88
C GLY A 263 4.78 -8.19 -1.91
N ALA A 264 4.96 -8.55 -0.64
CA ALA A 264 3.99 -8.26 0.42
C ALA A 264 4.27 -6.91 1.10
N LEU A 265 3.21 -6.28 1.63
CA LEU A 265 3.29 -5.19 2.60
C LEU A 265 2.88 -5.72 3.97
N THR A 266 3.75 -5.57 4.96
CA THR A 266 3.41 -5.80 6.38
C THR A 266 3.53 -4.50 7.16
N ASN A 267 2.43 -4.04 7.78
CA ASN A 267 2.43 -2.93 8.71
C ASN A 267 2.20 -3.44 10.14
N SER A 268 3.23 -3.44 10.96
CA SER A 268 3.15 -3.69 12.41
C SER A 268 3.28 -2.41 13.26
N GLY A 269 3.68 -1.29 12.63
CA GLY A 269 3.76 0.03 13.25
C GLY A 269 2.59 0.93 12.88
N THR A 270 2.88 2.22 12.64
CA THR A 270 1.89 3.24 12.31
C THR A 270 2.10 3.79 10.90
N LEU A 271 1.04 3.77 10.10
CA LEU A 271 0.91 4.57 8.89
C LEU A 271 -0.05 5.73 9.20
N GLN A 272 0.44 6.95 9.14
CA GLN A 272 -0.36 8.15 9.37
C GLN A 272 -0.26 9.06 8.15
N SER A 273 -1.37 9.25 7.42
CA SER A 273 -1.33 10.10 6.23
C SER A 273 -2.69 10.67 5.84
N GLY A 274 -2.76 11.84 5.21
CA GLY A 274 -3.99 12.27 4.53
C GLY A 274 -4.45 11.21 3.52
N LEU A 275 -3.55 10.75 2.66
CA LEU A 275 -3.77 9.64 1.73
C LEU A 275 -2.80 8.49 1.99
N VAL A 276 -3.30 7.27 2.18
CA VAL A 276 -2.51 6.03 2.08
C VAL A 276 -2.95 5.28 0.82
N SER A 277 -2.06 5.17 -0.16
CA SER A 277 -2.26 4.37 -1.38
C SER A 277 -1.22 3.25 -1.42
N ALA A 278 -1.66 2.01 -1.28
CA ALA A 278 -0.80 0.84 -1.27
C ALA A 278 -1.24 -0.19 -2.32
N THR A 279 -0.35 -0.50 -3.26
CA THR A 279 -0.54 -1.54 -4.28
C THR A 279 0.55 -2.58 -4.12
N THR A 280 0.16 -3.85 -4.01
CA THR A 280 1.09 -4.95 -3.76
C THR A 280 0.92 -6.12 -4.73
N GLY A 281 2.03 -6.67 -5.21
CA GLY A 281 2.07 -7.92 -5.97
C GLY A 281 1.82 -9.18 -5.14
N GLY A 282 1.78 -9.05 -3.81
CA GLY A 282 1.52 -10.11 -2.85
C GLY A 282 0.42 -9.72 -1.84
N ASN A 283 0.61 -10.10 -0.58
CA ASN A 283 -0.36 -9.86 0.48
C ASN A 283 -0.20 -8.47 1.09
N ILE A 284 -1.30 -7.90 1.60
CA ILE A 284 -1.26 -6.80 2.57
C ILE A 284 -1.65 -7.34 3.94
N THR A 285 -0.81 -7.12 4.94
CA THR A 285 -1.10 -7.47 6.35
C THR A 285 -0.95 -6.24 7.24
N ASN A 286 -2.04 -5.78 7.84
CA ASN A 286 -2.05 -4.72 8.83
C ASN A 286 -2.19 -5.32 10.24
N LYS A 287 -1.14 -5.26 11.06
CA LYS A 287 -1.15 -5.64 12.49
C LYS A 287 -1.16 -4.42 13.42
N GLY A 288 -0.65 -3.29 12.94
CA GLY A 288 -0.59 -2.04 13.69
C GLY A 288 -1.76 -1.11 13.36
N THR A 289 -1.46 0.18 13.23
CA THR A 289 -2.44 1.23 12.96
C THR A 289 -2.22 1.83 11.58
N LEU A 290 -3.29 1.93 10.80
CA LEU A 290 -3.39 2.79 9.63
C LEU A 290 -4.41 3.87 9.96
N SER A 291 -3.96 5.12 10.06
CA SER A 291 -4.81 6.29 10.29
C SER A 291 -4.71 7.24 9.11
N ALA A 292 -5.79 7.38 8.34
CA ALA A 292 -5.77 8.25 7.16
C ALA A 292 -7.02 9.09 6.97
N SER A 293 -7.01 10.06 6.04
CA SER A 293 -8.27 10.60 5.54
C SER A 293 -8.87 9.63 4.52
N GLN A 294 -8.05 9.20 3.55
CA GLN A 294 -8.40 8.21 2.54
C GLN A 294 -7.40 7.05 2.53
N ALA A 295 -7.91 5.82 2.47
CA ALA A 295 -7.10 4.62 2.26
C ALA A 295 -7.52 3.89 0.98
N LEU A 296 -6.56 3.61 0.09
CA LEU A 296 -6.73 2.75 -1.08
C LEU A 296 -5.72 1.60 -0.99
N LEU A 297 -6.20 0.39 -0.68
CA LEU A 297 -5.36 -0.77 -0.39
C LEU A 297 -5.67 -1.86 -1.41
N GLN A 298 -4.70 -2.20 -2.24
CA GLN A 298 -4.83 -3.14 -3.36
C GLN A 298 -3.82 -4.28 -3.23
N ALA A 299 -4.31 -5.50 -3.08
CA ALA A 299 -3.49 -6.70 -2.93
C ALA A 299 -3.73 -7.71 -4.05
N SER A 300 -2.69 -8.07 -4.81
CA SER A 300 -2.76 -9.19 -5.75
C SER A 300 -2.82 -10.56 -5.05
N GLY A 301 -2.42 -10.62 -3.78
CA GLY A 301 -2.63 -11.76 -2.88
C GLY A 301 -3.86 -11.55 -2.00
N SER A 302 -3.77 -11.96 -0.74
CA SER A 302 -4.80 -11.76 0.29
C SER A 302 -4.59 -10.45 1.06
N PHE A 303 -5.69 -9.91 1.59
CA PHE A 303 -5.68 -8.80 2.55
C PHE A 303 -6.03 -9.30 3.94
N THR A 304 -5.26 -8.92 4.96
CA THR A 304 -5.54 -9.29 6.36
C THR A 304 -5.36 -8.09 7.27
N ASN A 305 -6.43 -7.70 7.96
CA ASN A 305 -6.40 -6.76 9.06
C ASN A 305 -6.46 -7.51 10.40
N ASN A 306 -5.42 -7.35 11.19
CA ASN A 306 -5.27 -7.81 12.58
C ASN A 306 -5.19 -6.63 13.56
N GLY A 307 -5.16 -5.40 13.05
CA GLY A 307 -5.00 -4.18 13.84
C GLY A 307 -6.15 -3.21 13.61
N THR A 308 -5.82 -1.93 13.48
CA THR A 308 -6.80 -0.86 13.26
C THR A 308 -6.58 -0.17 11.93
N ILE A 309 -7.66 0.01 11.18
CA ILE A 309 -7.75 0.90 10.03
C ILE A 309 -8.76 1.98 10.40
N LYS A 310 -8.31 3.23 10.48
CA LYS A 310 -9.14 4.40 10.79
C LYS A 310 -9.09 5.38 9.64
N THR A 311 -10.25 5.74 9.08
CA THR A 311 -10.34 6.75 8.02
C THR A 311 -11.35 7.85 8.30
N THR A 312 -11.13 9.07 7.81
CA THR A 312 -12.12 10.16 7.94
C THR A 312 -13.05 10.26 6.72
N ASP A 313 -12.55 9.95 5.51
CA ASP A 313 -13.26 10.24 4.27
C ASP A 313 -13.68 8.95 3.55
N ALA A 314 -12.76 7.99 3.38
CA ALA A 314 -13.09 6.70 2.78
C ALA A 314 -12.02 5.63 3.05
N ALA A 315 -12.44 4.36 3.00
CA ALA A 315 -11.54 3.21 2.91
C ALA A 315 -11.98 2.30 1.75
N THR A 316 -11.08 2.06 0.80
CA THR A 316 -11.26 1.12 -0.30
C THR A 316 -10.23 0.01 -0.18
N ILE A 317 -10.69 -1.23 -0.02
CA ILE A 317 -9.86 -2.43 0.11
C ILE A 317 -10.21 -3.37 -1.03
N VAL A 318 -9.24 -3.63 -1.92
CA VAL A 318 -9.40 -4.53 -3.06
C VAL A 318 -8.36 -5.64 -2.96
N SER A 319 -8.80 -6.88 -3.14
CA SER A 319 -7.92 -8.04 -3.12
C SER A 319 -8.31 -9.02 -4.23
N LEU A 320 -7.33 -9.60 -4.91
CA LEU A 320 -7.61 -10.73 -5.81
C LEU A 320 -7.93 -12.00 -4.99
N GLY A 321 -7.27 -12.16 -3.84
CA GLY A 321 -7.49 -13.25 -2.90
C GLY A 321 -8.47 -12.91 -1.78
N LYS A 322 -8.35 -13.65 -0.68
CA LYS A 322 -9.22 -13.52 0.51
C LYS A 322 -9.00 -12.18 1.22
N ILE A 323 -10.08 -11.62 1.75
CA ILE A 323 -10.03 -10.48 2.68
C ILE A 323 -10.45 -10.96 4.07
N SER A 324 -9.67 -10.65 5.09
CA SER A 324 -10.01 -10.97 6.48
C SER A 324 -9.86 -9.77 7.39
N ASN A 325 -10.90 -9.46 8.15
CA ASN A 325 -10.85 -8.60 9.33
C ASN A 325 -10.92 -9.51 10.56
N SER A 326 -9.77 -9.78 11.17
CA SER A 326 -9.60 -10.78 12.24
C SER A 326 -10.34 -10.41 13.53
N ASP A 327 -10.39 -11.36 14.47
CA ASP A 327 -10.92 -11.09 15.81
C ASP A 327 -10.21 -9.87 16.43
N LYS A 328 -10.98 -9.01 17.10
CA LYS A 328 -10.57 -7.71 17.69
C LYS A 328 -10.05 -6.65 16.71
N ALA A 329 -9.85 -6.98 15.43
CA ALA A 329 -9.44 -6.02 14.43
C ALA A 329 -10.57 -5.02 14.12
N GLN A 330 -10.20 -3.79 13.80
CA GLN A 330 -11.12 -2.67 13.62
C GLN A 330 -10.94 -2.04 12.24
N ILE A 331 -12.06 -1.83 11.54
CA ILE A 331 -12.15 -0.92 10.39
C ILE A 331 -13.16 0.15 10.76
N ASN A 332 -12.71 1.35 11.09
CA ASN A 332 -13.53 2.47 11.54
C ASN A 332 -13.37 3.65 10.57
N ALA A 333 -14.39 3.91 9.76
CA ALA A 333 -14.39 5.01 8.81
C ALA A 333 -15.49 6.00 9.14
N ALA A 334 -15.21 7.31 9.18
CA ALA A 334 -16.25 8.33 9.25
C ALA A 334 -16.97 8.52 7.90
N GLY A 335 -16.34 8.10 6.80
CA GLY A 335 -16.93 8.04 5.47
C GLY A 335 -17.12 6.63 4.93
N ALA A 336 -17.29 6.48 3.62
CA ALA A 336 -17.69 5.21 3.00
C ALA A 336 -16.59 4.14 3.06
N VAL A 337 -17.01 2.87 3.12
CA VAL A 337 -16.10 1.71 3.11
C VAL A 337 -16.49 0.80 1.94
N ASN A 338 -15.54 0.49 1.06
CA ASN A 338 -15.71 -0.45 -0.03
C ASN A 338 -14.71 -1.60 0.10
N ILE A 339 -15.19 -2.84 0.15
CA ILE A 339 -14.39 -4.05 0.30
C ILE A 339 -14.71 -5.01 -0.85
N VAL A 340 -13.73 -5.26 -1.71
CA VAL A 340 -13.90 -6.07 -2.92
C VAL A 340 -12.89 -7.21 -2.97
N SER A 341 -13.36 -8.45 -2.99
CA SER A 341 -12.52 -9.63 -3.21
C SER A 341 -12.89 -10.31 -4.53
N LEU A 342 -11.98 -10.35 -5.51
CA LEU A 342 -12.32 -10.89 -6.83
C LEU A 342 -12.51 -12.41 -6.80
N ALA A 343 -11.60 -13.16 -6.17
CA ALA A 343 -11.59 -14.62 -6.21
C ALA A 343 -11.45 -15.30 -4.83
N GLY A 344 -11.47 -14.54 -3.73
CA GLY A 344 -11.43 -15.08 -2.37
C GLY A 344 -12.68 -14.75 -1.56
N ASN A 345 -12.83 -15.35 -0.39
CA ASN A 345 -13.90 -14.98 0.54
C ASN A 345 -13.61 -13.63 1.21
N ILE A 346 -14.65 -12.97 1.71
CA ILE A 346 -14.48 -11.91 2.72
C ILE A 346 -14.96 -12.45 4.06
N GLU A 347 -14.12 -12.34 5.08
CA GLU A 347 -14.41 -12.80 6.44
C GLU A 347 -14.27 -11.65 7.43
N ASN A 348 -15.37 -11.29 8.10
CA ASN A 348 -15.36 -10.37 9.23
C ASN A 348 -15.58 -11.12 10.54
N LYS A 349 -14.56 -11.09 11.41
CA LYS A 349 -14.60 -11.57 12.80
C LYS A 349 -14.44 -10.42 13.80
N GLY A 350 -13.89 -9.29 13.36
CA GLY A 350 -13.73 -8.08 14.15
C GLY A 350 -14.90 -7.12 14.00
N THR A 351 -14.61 -5.82 14.04
CA THR A 351 -15.61 -4.75 13.92
C THR A 351 -15.38 -3.95 12.65
N ILE A 352 -16.47 -3.65 11.93
CA ILE A 352 -16.51 -2.68 10.84
C ILE A 352 -17.55 -1.63 11.19
N THR A 353 -17.15 -0.35 11.24
CA THR A 353 -18.05 0.76 11.60
C THR A 353 -17.91 1.89 10.59
N THR A 354 -19.05 2.33 10.05
CA THR A 354 -19.16 3.56 9.26
C THR A 354 -20.55 4.17 9.39
N PRO A 355 -20.70 5.50 9.53
CA PRO A 355 -22.02 6.14 9.48
C PRO A 355 -22.52 6.33 8.04
N LYS A 356 -21.72 5.94 7.03
CA LYS A 356 -22.05 6.02 5.60
C LYS A 356 -22.28 4.62 5.03
N THR A 357 -22.05 4.43 3.74
CA THR A 357 -22.23 3.15 3.08
C THR A 357 -21.06 2.21 3.35
N LEU A 358 -21.35 0.98 3.74
CA LEU A 358 -20.46 -0.17 3.66
C LEU A 358 -20.90 -1.05 2.48
N ALA A 359 -20.05 -1.17 1.47
CA ALA A 359 -20.21 -2.10 0.36
C ALA A 359 -19.19 -3.22 0.46
N MET A 360 -19.67 -4.47 0.43
CA MET A 360 -18.85 -5.67 0.43
C MET A 360 -19.25 -6.52 -0.77
N GLN A 361 -18.29 -6.82 -1.65
CA GLN A 361 -18.52 -7.62 -2.84
C GLN A 361 -17.46 -8.71 -3.00
N THR A 362 -17.89 -9.94 -3.28
CA THR A 362 -16.97 -11.04 -3.55
C THR A 362 -17.40 -11.92 -4.70
N GLY A 363 -16.41 -12.39 -5.48
CA GLY A 363 -16.61 -13.34 -6.57
C GLY A 363 -17.07 -12.69 -7.87
N TYR A 364 -17.16 -11.37 -7.90
CA TYR A 364 -17.55 -10.59 -9.06
C TYR A 364 -16.37 -9.79 -9.61
N ASN A 365 -16.40 -9.56 -10.91
CA ASN A 365 -15.54 -8.61 -11.59
C ASN A 365 -16.41 -7.60 -12.33
N THR A 366 -16.00 -6.34 -12.36
CA THR A 366 -16.70 -5.27 -13.10
C THR A 366 -15.80 -4.76 -14.20
N VAL A 367 -16.16 -5.03 -15.45
CA VAL A 367 -15.42 -4.55 -16.62
C VAL A 367 -16.40 -3.74 -17.47
N ASN A 368 -16.09 -2.46 -17.71
CA ASN A 368 -16.92 -1.54 -18.50
C ASN A 368 -18.39 -1.47 -18.01
N GLY A 369 -18.59 -1.48 -16.68
CA GLY A 369 -19.92 -1.44 -16.07
C GLY A 369 -20.68 -2.77 -16.08
N VAL A 370 -20.15 -3.81 -16.72
CA VAL A 370 -20.74 -5.16 -16.68
C VAL A 370 -20.18 -5.93 -15.50
N VAL A 371 -21.05 -6.33 -14.58
CA VAL A 371 -20.71 -7.17 -13.43
C VAL A 371 -20.84 -8.64 -13.84
N THR A 372 -19.74 -9.39 -13.78
CA THR A 372 -19.71 -10.83 -14.09
C THR A 372 -19.26 -11.63 -12.89
N ALA A 373 -19.92 -12.76 -12.64
CA ALA A 373 -19.44 -13.72 -11.66
C ALA A 373 -18.18 -14.41 -12.20
N VAL A 374 -17.10 -14.38 -11.42
CA VAL A 374 -15.78 -14.93 -11.77
C VAL A 374 -15.30 -16.01 -10.79
N ALA A 375 -15.88 -16.08 -9.58
CA ALA A 375 -15.53 -17.11 -8.59
C ALA A 375 -16.67 -17.41 -7.62
N ASN A 376 -16.77 -18.66 -7.16
CA ASN A 376 -17.76 -19.11 -6.18
C ASN A 376 -17.31 -18.81 -4.74
N THR A 377 -17.42 -17.55 -4.34
CA THR A 377 -16.92 -17.05 -3.05
C THR A 377 -18.05 -16.65 -2.10
N SER A 378 -17.70 -16.49 -0.83
CA SER A 378 -18.64 -16.22 0.25
C SER A 378 -18.24 -15.00 1.08
N LEU A 379 -19.26 -14.30 1.60
CA LEU A 379 -19.15 -13.30 2.65
C LEU A 379 -19.54 -13.95 3.97
N LEU A 380 -18.62 -14.00 4.93
CA LEU A 380 -18.86 -14.60 6.25
C LEU A 380 -18.71 -13.52 7.32
N ASN A 381 -19.74 -13.32 8.14
CA ASN A 381 -19.70 -12.40 9.27
C ASN A 381 -19.98 -13.14 10.57
N SER A 382 -18.99 -13.20 11.46
CA SER A 382 -19.15 -13.60 12.87
C SER A 382 -18.76 -12.48 13.84
N GLY A 383 -18.48 -11.28 13.31
CA GLY A 383 -18.15 -10.07 14.07
C GLY A 383 -19.28 -9.05 14.06
N SER A 384 -18.94 -7.79 14.34
CA SER A 384 -19.89 -6.67 14.36
C SER A 384 -19.74 -5.81 13.11
N ILE A 385 -20.86 -5.49 12.48
CA ILE A 385 -20.96 -4.53 11.37
C ILE A 385 -21.97 -3.45 11.77
N GLN A 386 -21.56 -2.19 11.74
CA GLN A 386 -22.42 -1.03 11.95
C GLN A 386 -22.25 -0.07 10.77
N ALA A 387 -23.30 0.11 9.97
CA ALA A 387 -23.27 0.92 8.76
C ALA A 387 -24.41 1.95 8.73
N GLY A 388 -24.23 3.05 7.99
CA GLY A 388 -25.34 3.92 7.59
C GLY A 388 -26.24 3.22 6.57
N ASN A 389 -25.63 2.72 5.50
CA ASN A 389 -26.26 1.79 4.54
C ASN A 389 -25.33 0.59 4.34
N LEU A 390 -25.90 -0.57 4.06
CA LEU A 390 -25.15 -1.82 3.90
C LEU A 390 -25.49 -2.49 2.57
N SER A 391 -24.45 -2.96 1.86
CA SER A 391 -24.58 -3.82 0.69
C SER A 391 -23.62 -4.99 0.81
N MET A 392 -24.13 -6.22 0.82
CA MET A 392 -23.36 -7.47 0.88
C MET A 392 -23.69 -8.34 -0.32
N ASN A 393 -22.74 -8.51 -1.24
CA ASN A 393 -22.92 -9.27 -2.48
C ASN A 393 -21.88 -10.39 -2.59
N ALA A 394 -22.33 -11.64 -2.72
CA ALA A 394 -21.46 -12.79 -2.93
C ALA A 394 -21.99 -13.67 -4.04
N VAL A 395 -21.14 -14.30 -4.84
CA VAL A 395 -21.63 -15.26 -5.84
C VAL A 395 -22.26 -16.48 -5.16
N LYS A 396 -21.58 -17.09 -4.18
CA LYS A 396 -22.03 -18.34 -3.57
C LYS A 396 -22.93 -18.10 -2.37
N GLU A 397 -22.42 -17.43 -1.33
CA GLU A 397 -23.15 -17.34 -0.06
C GLU A 397 -22.83 -16.06 0.71
N VAL A 398 -23.87 -15.44 1.27
CA VAL A 398 -23.72 -14.54 2.43
C VAL A 398 -24.16 -15.30 3.68
N SER A 399 -23.25 -15.46 4.64
CA SER A 399 -23.50 -16.19 5.88
C SER A 399 -23.24 -15.29 7.08
N LEU A 400 -24.30 -14.93 7.79
CA LEU A 400 -24.23 -14.24 9.08
C LEU A 400 -24.24 -15.32 10.16
N LEU A 401 -23.08 -15.56 10.76
CA LEU A 401 -22.80 -16.66 11.67
C LEU A 401 -23.19 -16.29 13.11
N SER A 402 -23.53 -17.30 13.91
CA SER A 402 -23.84 -17.12 15.33
C SER A 402 -22.73 -16.36 16.06
N GLY A 403 -23.10 -15.42 16.93
CA GLY A 403 -22.20 -14.48 17.59
C GLY A 403 -21.90 -13.20 16.79
N GLY A 404 -22.27 -13.15 15.51
CA GLY A 404 -22.20 -11.94 14.70
C GLY A 404 -23.39 -11.00 14.93
N GLU A 405 -23.19 -9.75 14.57
CA GLU A 405 -24.22 -8.71 14.57
C GLU A 405 -24.04 -7.78 13.36
N VAL A 406 -25.15 -7.44 12.71
CA VAL A 406 -25.19 -6.52 11.58
C VAL A 406 -26.28 -5.50 11.81
N THR A 407 -25.89 -4.23 11.87
CA THR A 407 -26.80 -3.09 12.01
C THR A 407 -26.59 -2.10 10.88
N SER A 408 -27.66 -1.79 10.15
CA SER A 408 -27.72 -0.68 9.20
C SER A 408 -28.69 0.39 9.73
N GLN A 409 -28.32 1.66 9.69
CA GLN A 409 -29.24 2.74 10.11
C GLN A 409 -30.32 3.00 9.05
N GLY A 410 -30.01 2.78 7.77
CA GLY A 410 -30.88 2.91 6.63
C GLY A 410 -31.16 1.55 6.01
N THR A 411 -30.75 1.36 4.76
CA THR A 411 -31.03 0.14 4.00
C THR A 411 -29.93 -0.90 4.18
N ALA A 412 -30.32 -2.17 4.29
CA ALA A 412 -29.43 -3.32 4.17
C ALA A 412 -29.84 -4.15 2.94
N TYR A 413 -28.94 -4.25 1.97
CA TYR A 413 -29.08 -5.08 0.78
C TYR A 413 -28.16 -6.30 0.89
N VAL A 414 -28.70 -7.49 0.72
CA VAL A 414 -27.96 -8.75 0.80
C VAL A 414 -28.32 -9.63 -0.40
N SER A 415 -27.32 -10.00 -1.20
CA SER A 415 -27.53 -10.80 -2.40
C SER A 415 -26.47 -11.90 -2.56
N ALA A 416 -26.94 -13.12 -2.81
CA ALA A 416 -26.09 -14.25 -3.18
C ALA A 416 -26.91 -15.42 -3.74
N THR A 417 -26.26 -16.48 -4.22
CA THR A 417 -26.97 -17.74 -4.50
C THR A 417 -27.68 -18.27 -3.25
N LYS A 418 -27.02 -18.20 -2.09
CA LYS A 418 -27.59 -18.57 -0.78
C LYS A 418 -27.39 -17.47 0.25
N VAL A 419 -28.41 -17.19 1.06
CA VAL A 419 -28.29 -16.33 2.24
C VAL A 419 -28.65 -17.13 3.48
N SER A 420 -27.70 -17.24 4.41
CA SER A 420 -27.86 -17.92 5.70
C SER A 420 -27.70 -16.90 6.83
N ASN A 421 -28.70 -16.78 7.70
CA ASN A 421 -28.63 -15.93 8.88
C ASN A 421 -28.85 -16.75 10.15
N ALA A 422 -27.81 -16.96 10.93
CA ALA A 422 -27.84 -17.46 12.30
C ALA A 422 -27.51 -16.36 13.33
N ALA A 423 -27.47 -15.11 12.89
CA ALA A 423 -27.06 -13.93 13.64
C ALA A 423 -28.22 -12.92 13.77
N THR A 424 -27.91 -11.71 14.26
CA THR A 424 -28.82 -10.57 14.22
C THR A 424 -28.52 -9.67 13.03
N LEU A 425 -29.53 -9.41 12.19
CA LEU A 425 -29.54 -8.42 11.13
C LEU A 425 -30.64 -7.40 11.41
N THR A 426 -30.27 -6.16 11.73
CA THR A 426 -31.21 -5.06 11.96
C THR A 426 -31.01 -3.93 10.95
N ALA A 427 -32.10 -3.38 10.39
CA ALA A 427 -32.05 -2.20 9.53
C ALA A 427 -33.31 -1.33 9.62
N GLN A 428 -33.32 -0.15 9.00
CA GLN A 428 -34.58 0.54 8.71
C GLN A 428 -35.33 -0.24 7.62
N ASN A 429 -34.66 -0.54 6.51
CA ASN A 429 -35.19 -1.37 5.44
C ASN A 429 -34.19 -2.48 5.10
N THR A 430 -34.68 -3.67 4.80
CA THR A 430 -33.85 -4.81 4.41
C THR A 430 -34.38 -5.43 3.13
N ALA A 431 -33.48 -5.72 2.19
CA ALA A 431 -33.77 -6.51 1.00
C ALA A 431 -32.78 -7.67 0.93
N VAL A 432 -33.30 -8.90 0.99
CA VAL A 432 -32.54 -10.15 0.82
C VAL A 432 -32.96 -10.79 -0.50
N MET A 433 -32.00 -11.02 -1.40
CA MET A 433 -32.24 -11.64 -2.70
C MET A 433 -31.34 -12.86 -2.88
N ALA A 434 -31.94 -14.05 -2.96
CA ALA A 434 -31.19 -15.28 -3.17
C ALA A 434 -32.00 -16.35 -3.91
N ASN A 435 -31.32 -17.43 -4.30
CA ASN A 435 -32.05 -18.65 -4.65
C ASN A 435 -32.58 -19.31 -3.38
N GLU A 436 -31.78 -19.39 -2.33
CA GLU A 436 -32.17 -19.97 -1.05
C GLU A 436 -31.93 -18.99 0.10
N VAL A 437 -32.95 -18.80 0.95
CA VAL A 437 -32.83 -18.02 2.18
C VAL A 437 -33.10 -18.92 3.37
N SER A 438 -32.19 -18.94 4.35
CA SER A 438 -32.35 -19.62 5.63
C SER A 438 -32.12 -18.64 6.77
N ASN A 439 -33.13 -18.47 7.63
CA ASN A 439 -33.07 -17.64 8.82
C ASN A 439 -33.29 -18.48 10.08
N GLN A 440 -32.24 -18.64 10.88
CA GLN A 440 -32.24 -19.24 12.21
C GLN A 440 -32.04 -18.20 13.32
N GLY A 441 -31.52 -17.01 12.95
CA GLY A 441 -31.32 -15.89 13.85
C GLY A 441 -32.46 -14.87 13.79
N VAL A 442 -32.12 -13.58 13.84
CA VAL A 442 -33.08 -12.47 13.80
C VAL A 442 -32.83 -11.64 12.54
N MET A 443 -33.86 -11.45 11.73
CA MET A 443 -33.94 -10.39 10.72
C MET A 443 -35.00 -9.40 11.18
N GLN A 444 -34.59 -8.17 11.48
CA GLN A 444 -35.49 -7.12 11.94
C GLN A 444 -35.34 -5.85 11.09
N ALA A 445 -36.45 -5.39 10.52
CA ALA A 445 -36.56 -4.07 9.92
C ALA A 445 -37.51 -3.21 10.76
N THR A 446 -37.32 -1.89 10.81
CA THR A 446 -38.35 -1.00 11.37
C THR A 446 -39.40 -0.62 10.31
N GLY A 447 -38.98 -0.54 9.06
CA GLY A 447 -39.81 -0.33 7.87
C GLY A 447 -40.06 -1.64 7.13
N LEU A 448 -39.50 -1.77 5.93
CA LEU A 448 -39.70 -2.91 5.05
C LEU A 448 -38.64 -4.01 5.27
N LEU A 449 -39.07 -5.26 5.44
CA LEU A 449 -38.24 -6.46 5.26
C LEU A 449 -38.74 -7.20 4.01
N ASN A 450 -37.96 -7.15 2.94
CA ASN A 450 -38.23 -7.85 1.69
C ASN A 450 -37.28 -9.05 1.56
N VAL A 451 -37.81 -10.26 1.44
CA VAL A 451 -37.05 -11.49 1.30
C VAL A 451 -37.51 -12.24 0.06
N SER A 452 -36.62 -12.36 -0.92
CA SER A 452 -36.82 -13.13 -2.13
C SER A 452 -35.89 -14.35 -2.12
N GLY A 453 -36.46 -15.54 -2.10
CA GLY A 453 -35.76 -16.82 -2.12
C GLY A 453 -36.34 -17.70 -3.22
N LYS A 454 -35.78 -17.65 -4.43
CA LYS A 454 -36.38 -18.28 -5.63
C LYS A 454 -36.77 -19.75 -5.41
N ASN A 455 -35.85 -20.53 -4.85
CA ASN A 455 -35.98 -21.97 -4.60
C ASN A 455 -36.51 -22.30 -3.20
N GLY A 456 -36.71 -21.29 -2.35
CA GLY A 456 -37.34 -21.47 -1.04
C GLY A 456 -36.86 -20.50 0.02
N ILE A 457 -37.70 -20.33 1.03
CA ILE A 457 -37.41 -19.53 2.24
C ILE A 457 -37.65 -20.42 3.45
N SER A 458 -36.62 -20.61 4.27
CA SER A 458 -36.71 -21.29 5.56
C SER A 458 -36.50 -20.30 6.70
N ASN A 459 -37.43 -20.27 7.66
CA ASN A 459 -37.37 -19.46 8.85
C ASN A 459 -37.64 -20.32 10.08
N SER A 460 -36.62 -20.58 10.89
CA SER A 460 -36.78 -21.14 12.25
C SER A 460 -36.38 -20.14 13.34
N GLY A 461 -35.93 -18.95 12.94
CA GLY A 461 -35.66 -17.81 13.82
C GLY A 461 -36.80 -16.79 13.81
N THR A 462 -36.45 -15.51 13.80
CA THR A 462 -37.40 -14.38 13.80
C THR A 462 -37.24 -13.51 12.56
N MET A 463 -38.35 -13.20 11.90
CA MET A 463 -38.48 -12.13 10.92
C MET A 463 -39.47 -11.10 11.46
N LYS A 464 -39.00 -9.87 11.68
CA LYS A 464 -39.83 -8.79 12.23
C LYS A 464 -39.72 -7.52 11.38
N ALA A 465 -40.82 -6.88 11.06
CA ALA A 465 -40.84 -5.66 10.26
C ALA A 465 -42.05 -4.77 10.54
N GLY A 466 -42.07 -3.53 10.04
CA GLY A 466 -43.33 -2.81 9.87
C GLY A 466 -44.13 -3.43 8.72
N THR A 467 -43.46 -3.72 7.60
CA THR A 467 -44.01 -4.50 6.48
C THR A 467 -43.05 -5.64 6.13
N LEU A 468 -43.56 -6.87 6.06
CA LEU A 468 -42.82 -8.06 5.65
C LEU A 468 -43.32 -8.54 4.28
N THR A 469 -42.42 -8.62 3.31
CA THR A 469 -42.68 -9.18 1.98
C THR A 469 -41.84 -10.42 1.77
N LEU A 470 -42.47 -11.54 1.41
CA LEU A 470 -41.80 -12.80 1.09
C LEU A 470 -42.14 -13.20 -0.35
N ALA A 471 -41.14 -13.52 -1.17
CA ALA A 471 -41.33 -13.97 -2.54
C ALA A 471 -40.53 -15.26 -2.83
N THR A 472 -41.18 -16.28 -3.40
CA THR A 472 -40.55 -17.54 -3.79
C THR A 472 -41.33 -18.24 -4.90
N ASP A 473 -40.66 -18.98 -5.78
CA ASP A 473 -41.32 -19.87 -6.75
C ASP A 473 -41.68 -21.23 -6.10
N GLU A 474 -41.17 -21.47 -4.89
CA GLU A 474 -41.20 -22.75 -4.19
C GLU A 474 -41.92 -22.63 -2.83
N LYS A 475 -41.44 -23.33 -1.79
CA LYS A 475 -42.08 -23.39 -0.47
C LYS A 475 -41.47 -22.38 0.50
N ILE A 476 -42.32 -21.89 1.41
CA ILE A 476 -41.92 -21.18 2.62
C ILE A 476 -42.06 -22.15 3.79
N SER A 477 -40.97 -22.44 4.50
CA SER A 477 -40.97 -23.27 5.72
C SER A 477 -40.68 -22.38 6.92
N ASN A 478 -41.69 -22.10 7.74
CA ASN A 478 -41.55 -21.28 8.95
C ASN A 478 -41.37 -22.14 10.22
N SER A 479 -40.67 -23.26 10.05
CA SER A 479 -40.20 -24.13 11.13
C SER A 479 -39.00 -24.94 10.62
N SER A 480 -38.27 -25.54 11.56
CA SER A 480 -37.23 -26.53 11.27
C SER A 480 -37.25 -27.62 12.33
N CYS A 481 -37.19 -28.89 11.92
CA CYS A 481 -37.23 -30.03 12.82
C CYS A 481 -35.94 -30.84 12.75
N LEU A 482 -35.32 -31.13 13.89
CA LEU A 482 -34.16 -32.02 13.97
C LEU A 482 -34.56 -33.49 13.79
N ILE A 483 -35.71 -33.86 14.38
CA ILE A 483 -36.46 -35.11 14.17
C ILE A 483 -37.95 -34.75 14.14
N TRP A 484 -38.84 -35.66 13.70
CA TRP A 484 -40.26 -35.36 13.49
C TRP A 484 -41.01 -34.77 14.71
N VAL A 485 -40.46 -34.89 15.93
CA VAL A 485 -41.04 -34.38 17.19
C VAL A 485 -40.32 -33.15 17.76
N LEU A 486 -39.09 -32.85 17.33
CA LEU A 486 -38.29 -31.75 17.87
C LEU A 486 -38.18 -30.65 16.81
N CYS A 487 -39.20 -29.79 16.77
CA CYS A 487 -39.31 -28.68 15.83
C CYS A 487 -39.14 -27.33 16.52
N SER A 488 -38.24 -26.50 15.98
CA SER A 488 -38.13 -25.08 16.28
C SER A 488 -39.07 -24.31 15.36
N LYS A 489 -40.10 -23.70 15.92
CA LYS A 489 -41.04 -22.84 15.19
C LYS A 489 -40.42 -21.47 14.95
N GLY A 490 -40.42 -21.03 13.70
CA GLY A 490 -40.06 -19.66 13.35
C GLY A 490 -41.15 -18.67 13.74
N THR A 491 -40.78 -17.40 13.82
CA THR A 491 -41.70 -16.28 14.09
C THR A 491 -41.65 -15.28 12.95
N MET A 492 -42.82 -14.87 12.44
CA MET A 492 -43.01 -13.77 11.49
C MET A 492 -43.93 -12.71 12.10
N SER A 493 -43.46 -11.48 12.25
CA SER A 493 -44.23 -10.40 12.89
C SER A 493 -44.14 -9.10 12.10
N ALA A 494 -45.26 -8.58 11.62
CA ALA A 494 -45.33 -7.27 11.00
C ALA A 494 -46.73 -6.67 11.06
N ASP A 495 -46.90 -5.37 10.83
CA ASP A 495 -48.26 -4.79 10.69
C ASP A 495 -48.94 -5.32 9.42
N LYS A 496 -48.13 -5.49 8.36
CA LYS A 496 -48.54 -6.08 7.09
C LYS A 496 -47.57 -7.17 6.65
N ILE A 497 -48.11 -8.33 6.29
CA ILE A 497 -47.37 -9.43 5.66
C ILE A 497 -47.94 -9.65 4.25
N THR A 498 -47.07 -9.62 3.24
CA THR A 498 -47.40 -9.95 1.85
C THR A 498 -46.55 -11.13 1.40
N ILE A 499 -47.19 -12.17 0.86
CA ILE A 499 -46.51 -13.38 0.39
C ILE A 499 -46.85 -13.59 -1.08
N THR A 500 -45.82 -13.67 -1.93
CA THR A 500 -45.91 -14.07 -3.33
C THR A 500 -45.29 -15.45 -3.46
N ALA A 501 -46.09 -16.51 -3.34
CA ALA A 501 -45.62 -17.89 -3.37
C ALA A 501 -46.71 -18.82 -3.93
N PRO A 502 -46.70 -19.13 -5.25
CA PRO A 502 -47.80 -19.85 -5.90
C PRO A 502 -48.16 -21.20 -5.27
N LYS A 503 -47.22 -21.83 -4.55
CA LYS A 503 -47.42 -23.11 -3.86
C LYS A 503 -48.01 -22.98 -2.45
N ILE A 504 -48.21 -21.76 -1.95
CA ILE A 504 -48.88 -21.47 -0.67
C ILE A 504 -50.32 -21.06 -0.99
N ALA A 505 -51.26 -21.97 -0.73
CA ALA A 505 -52.67 -21.79 -1.09
C ALA A 505 -53.50 -21.25 0.09
N ALA A 506 -53.09 -21.55 1.32
CA ALA A 506 -53.75 -21.10 2.54
C ALA A 506 -52.75 -20.76 3.64
N ILE A 507 -53.22 -20.01 4.64
CA ILE A 507 -52.40 -19.65 5.82
C ILE A 507 -51.92 -20.87 6.61
N GLY A 508 -52.68 -21.97 6.59
CA GLY A 508 -52.31 -23.23 7.25
C GLY A 508 -51.10 -23.91 6.64
N ASP A 509 -50.71 -23.53 5.41
CA ASP A 509 -49.48 -24.01 4.77
C ASP A 509 -48.23 -23.31 5.32
N LEU A 510 -48.41 -22.22 6.08
CA LEU A 510 -47.36 -21.52 6.81
C LEU A 510 -47.29 -22.10 8.22
N ASP A 511 -46.34 -23.00 8.47
CA ASP A 511 -46.05 -23.51 9.81
C ASP A 511 -45.56 -22.37 10.75
N GLY A 512 -45.29 -22.67 12.01
CA GLY A 512 -44.70 -21.72 12.97
C GLY A 512 -45.67 -20.69 13.54
N ASN A 513 -45.12 -19.55 13.98
CA ASN A 513 -45.86 -18.45 14.59
C ASN A 513 -45.90 -17.25 13.65
N TYR A 514 -47.05 -16.59 13.55
CA TYR A 514 -47.20 -15.34 12.83
C TYR A 514 -48.12 -14.35 13.55
N THR A 515 -47.82 -13.06 13.43
CA THR A 515 -48.61 -11.97 14.02
C THR A 515 -48.68 -10.82 13.02
N THR A 516 -49.89 -10.49 12.56
CA THR A 516 -50.12 -9.40 11.61
C THR A 516 -51.53 -8.84 11.68
N GLN A 517 -51.68 -7.56 11.33
CA GLN A 517 -52.99 -6.91 11.15
C GLN A 517 -53.55 -7.18 9.75
N VAL A 518 -52.66 -7.28 8.76
CA VAL A 518 -53.01 -7.51 7.34
C VAL A 518 -52.15 -8.63 6.77
N LEU A 519 -52.79 -9.66 6.20
CA LEU A 519 -52.11 -10.71 5.44
C LEU A 519 -52.63 -10.74 4.01
N GLU A 520 -51.71 -10.70 3.04
CA GLU A 520 -52.03 -10.80 1.61
C GLU A 520 -51.25 -11.97 0.98
N LEU A 521 -51.97 -12.93 0.41
CA LEU A 521 -51.39 -14.07 -0.30
C LEU A 521 -51.49 -13.87 -1.81
N ASN A 522 -50.44 -14.25 -2.53
CA ASN A 522 -50.31 -14.28 -3.99
C ASN A 522 -50.67 -12.97 -4.70
N LYS A 523 -50.39 -11.84 -4.04
CA LYS A 523 -50.36 -10.53 -4.70
C LYS A 523 -48.96 -10.28 -5.28
N PRO A 524 -48.84 -9.47 -6.36
CA PRO A 524 -47.54 -9.02 -6.84
C PRO A 524 -46.78 -8.33 -5.69
N ALA A 525 -45.52 -8.71 -5.46
CA ALA A 525 -44.68 -8.04 -4.48
C ALA A 525 -44.60 -6.55 -4.83
N ALA A 526 -44.66 -5.67 -3.82
CA ALA A 526 -44.36 -4.26 -4.03
C ALA A 526 -42.93 -4.15 -4.58
N THR A 527 -42.78 -3.57 -5.76
CA THR A 527 -41.46 -3.36 -6.37
C THR A 527 -40.67 -2.44 -5.44
N PRO A 528 -39.51 -2.85 -4.90
CA PRO A 528 -38.66 -1.92 -4.17
C PRO A 528 -38.31 -0.79 -5.12
N ALA A 529 -38.35 0.45 -4.64
CA ALA A 529 -37.75 1.56 -5.37
C ALA A 529 -36.30 1.17 -5.64
N THR A 530 -35.95 0.98 -6.90
CA THR A 530 -34.56 0.87 -7.33
C THR A 530 -33.95 2.22 -7.09
N ASP A 531 -33.41 2.42 -5.90
CA ASP A 531 -32.41 3.45 -5.71
C ASP A 531 -31.14 2.94 -6.39
N THR A 532 -30.92 3.40 -7.61
CA THR A 532 -29.71 3.12 -8.39
C THR A 532 -28.52 3.97 -7.91
N SER A 533 -28.65 4.71 -6.81
CA SER A 533 -27.56 5.48 -6.19
C SER A 533 -26.91 4.74 -5.02
N LEU A 534 -26.31 3.58 -5.30
CA LEU A 534 -25.34 2.93 -4.41
C LEU A 534 -23.94 2.93 -5.03
#